data_AF-A0AAD6Z6S3-F1
#
_entry.id   AF-A0AAD6Z6S3-F1
#
_cell.length_a   1.000
_cell.length_b   1.000
_cell.length_c   1.000
_cell.angle_alpha   90.00
_cell.angle_beta   90.00
_cell.angle_gamma   90.00
#
_symmetry.space_group_name_H-M   'P 1'
#
loop_
_entity.id
_entity.type
_entity.pdbx_description
1 polymer ?
#
loop_
_entity_poly.entity_id
_entity_poly.type
_entity_poly.pdbx_seq_one_letter_code
_entity_poly.pdbx_strand_id
1 'polypeptide(L)'
;RNEENVQNAQELPRNSSSASSRISAMATESPKLAYSITLDSLRNTTVDLTHHFTKKYYRFIDADAFIHGRALRIYETSSLPYPYTVISYVWFGLQAEPSQLEQEGSFHVFCGFRNDGTAREDGGQISLKVLEYACRWASNSGSSYLWLDRLCILQTSKQDKVWQI
;
A
#
# COMPACT_ATOMS: atom_id res chain seq x y z
N ARG A 1 -54.60 12.64 -48.48
CA ARG A 1 -54.34 12.64 -49.94
C ARG A 1 -52.87 13.02 -50.09
N ASN A 2 -52.04 12.02 -50.46
CA ASN A 2 -50.65 12.07 -50.97
C ASN A 2 -49.60 12.44 -49.89
N GLU A 3 -48.70 11.57 -49.40
CA GLU A 3 -47.63 10.74 -50.03
C GLU A 3 -46.56 11.51 -50.81
N GLU A 4 -45.30 11.33 -50.36
CA GLU A 4 -43.95 11.49 -50.97
C GLU A 4 -43.00 12.19 -49.95
N ASN A 5 -42.10 11.55 -49.18
CA ASN A 5 -40.97 10.64 -49.43
C ASN A 5 -39.81 11.25 -50.24
N VAL A 6 -38.75 11.76 -49.59
CA VAL A 6 -37.35 11.68 -50.10
C VAL A 6 -36.35 11.70 -48.92
N GLN A 7 -35.44 10.74 -48.97
CA GLN A 7 -34.30 10.46 -48.10
C GLN A 7 -33.22 11.55 -48.16
N ASN A 8 -32.51 11.79 -47.06
CA ASN A 8 -31.07 12.09 -47.06
C ASN A 8 -30.48 11.93 -45.66
N ALA A 9 -30.03 10.72 -45.36
CA ALA A 9 -29.13 10.45 -44.25
C ALA A 9 -27.69 10.66 -44.75
N GLN A 10 -27.04 11.76 -44.37
CA GLN A 10 -25.59 11.86 -44.47
C GLN A 10 -24.98 11.13 -43.27
N GLU A 11 -24.43 9.96 -43.54
CA GLU A 11 -23.58 9.21 -42.61
C GLU A 11 -22.31 10.00 -42.29
N LEU A 12 -22.14 10.36 -41.01
CA LEU A 12 -20.85 10.72 -40.43
C LEU A 12 -20.09 9.42 -40.12
N PRO A 13 -18.81 9.28 -40.52
CA PRO A 13 -18.09 8.04 -40.29
C PRO A 13 -17.87 7.83 -38.79
N ARG A 14 -18.48 6.77 -38.25
CA ARG A 14 -18.17 6.22 -36.93
C ARG A 14 -16.77 5.59 -36.98
N ASN A 15 -15.74 6.38 -36.68
CA ASN A 15 -14.45 5.84 -36.26
C ASN A 15 -14.57 5.30 -34.83
N SER A 16 -15.20 4.15 -34.68
CA SER A 16 -15.23 3.38 -33.44
C SER A 16 -14.25 2.21 -33.52
N SER A 17 -12.95 2.49 -33.55
CA SER A 17 -11.93 1.45 -33.45
C SER A 17 -10.56 2.03 -33.06
N SER A 18 -10.34 2.33 -31.77
CA SER A 18 -8.96 2.37 -31.22
C SER A 18 -8.84 2.36 -29.69
N ALA A 19 -9.92 2.51 -28.92
CA ALA A 19 -9.83 2.52 -27.47
C ALA A 19 -10.01 1.14 -26.81
N SER A 20 -10.81 0.25 -27.40
CA SER A 20 -11.15 -1.06 -26.79
C SER A 20 -10.10 -2.16 -26.95
N SER A 21 -9.04 -1.95 -27.75
CA SER A 21 -7.98 -2.94 -27.98
C SER A 21 -6.74 -2.75 -27.10
N ARG A 22 -6.69 -1.72 -26.25
CA ARG A 22 -5.57 -1.48 -25.30
C ARG A 22 -5.79 -2.06 -23.91
N ILE A 23 -6.91 -2.73 -23.66
CA ILE A 23 -7.04 -3.65 -22.53
C ILE A 23 -6.62 -5.04 -23.02
N SER A 24 -5.47 -5.09 -23.69
CA SER A 24 -4.77 -6.35 -23.89
C SER A 24 -4.27 -6.73 -22.51
N ALA A 25 -4.77 -7.85 -21.99
CA ALA A 25 -4.41 -8.46 -20.72
C ALA A 25 -2.96 -8.18 -20.34
N MET A 26 -2.71 -7.13 -19.54
CA MET A 26 -1.53 -7.10 -18.71
C MET A 26 -1.73 -8.29 -17.79
N ALA A 27 -0.95 -9.34 -17.98
CA ALA A 27 -0.82 -10.39 -16.99
C ALA A 27 -0.53 -9.67 -15.67
N THR A 28 -1.54 -9.59 -14.80
CA THR A 28 -1.41 -8.94 -13.50
C THR A 28 -0.41 -9.78 -12.74
N GLU A 29 0.81 -9.26 -12.64
CA GLU A 29 1.87 -9.90 -11.87
C GLU A 29 1.32 -10.14 -10.46
N SER A 30 1.23 -11.41 -10.06
CA SER A 30 0.83 -11.77 -8.71
C SER A 30 1.83 -11.15 -7.74
N PRO A 31 1.39 -10.39 -6.71
CA PRO A 31 2.30 -9.78 -5.77
C PRO A 31 3.18 -10.83 -5.10
N LYS A 32 4.47 -10.54 -4.99
CA LYS A 32 5.45 -11.39 -4.32
C LYS A 32 5.49 -11.05 -2.84
N LEU A 33 5.52 -12.05 -1.97
CA LEU A 33 5.75 -11.82 -0.54
C LEU A 33 7.19 -11.29 -0.33
N ALA A 34 7.30 -10.08 0.20
CA ALA A 34 8.58 -9.42 0.48
C ALA A 34 9.02 -9.60 1.94
N TYR A 35 8.06 -9.55 2.86
CA TYR A 35 8.32 -9.61 4.29
C TYR A 35 7.16 -10.27 5.05
N SER A 36 7.48 -11.04 6.10
CA SER A 36 6.50 -11.66 6.98
C SER A 36 7.03 -11.80 8.40
N ILE A 37 6.22 -11.43 9.40
CA ILE A 37 6.50 -11.62 10.82
C ILE A 37 5.17 -11.77 11.59
N THR A 38 5.14 -12.55 12.67
CA THR A 38 3.95 -12.63 13.55
C THR A 38 3.79 -11.33 14.34
N LEU A 39 2.56 -10.98 14.70
CA LEU A 39 2.32 -9.76 15.50
C LEU A 39 2.94 -9.84 16.89
N ASP A 40 3.05 -11.04 17.46
CA ASP A 40 3.67 -11.24 18.77
C ASP A 40 5.19 -11.01 18.72
N SER A 41 5.86 -11.47 17.65
CA SER A 41 7.28 -11.22 17.43
C SER A 41 7.58 -9.79 16.94
N LEU A 42 6.57 -9.08 16.44
CA LEU A 42 6.69 -7.70 15.96
C LEU A 42 6.72 -6.68 17.12
N ARG A 43 6.10 -7.00 18.26
CA ARG A 43 5.99 -6.09 19.41
C ARG A 43 7.35 -5.62 19.91
N ASN A 44 7.46 -4.32 20.15
CA ASN A 44 8.65 -3.65 20.68
C ASN A 44 9.92 -3.91 19.85
N THR A 45 9.76 -4.13 18.54
CA THR A 45 10.88 -4.32 17.62
C THR A 45 11.07 -3.10 16.71
N THR A 46 12.23 -3.05 16.06
CA THR A 46 12.48 -2.17 14.93
C THR A 46 12.57 -3.03 13.67
N VAL A 47 11.61 -2.88 12.77
CA VAL A 47 11.57 -3.61 11.51
C VAL A 47 12.51 -2.94 10.52
N ASP A 48 13.52 -3.68 10.04
CA ASP A 48 14.37 -3.28 8.92
C ASP A 48 13.94 -3.98 7.63
N LEU A 49 13.50 -3.18 6.66
CA LEU A 49 12.99 -3.64 5.36
C LEU A 49 14.04 -3.48 4.24
N THR A 50 15.26 -3.04 4.58
CA THR A 50 16.30 -2.64 3.61
C THR A 50 16.67 -3.75 2.63
N HIS A 51 16.77 -4.98 3.12
CA HIS A 51 17.13 -6.13 2.30
C HIS A 51 15.91 -6.93 1.80
N HIS A 52 14.70 -6.54 2.22
CA HIS A 52 13.46 -7.20 1.85
C HIS A 52 12.79 -6.56 0.62
N PHE A 53 12.96 -5.25 0.45
CA PHE A 53 12.23 -4.48 -0.54
C PHE A 53 13.04 -4.23 -1.82
N THR A 54 12.39 -4.46 -2.95
CA THR A 54 12.91 -4.05 -4.27
C THR A 54 12.56 -2.60 -4.52
N LYS A 55 13.54 -1.73 -4.84
CA LYS A 55 13.31 -0.30 -5.09
C LYS A 55 12.30 -0.08 -6.24
N LYS A 56 11.46 0.96 -6.11
CA LYS A 56 10.43 1.37 -7.10
C LYS A 56 9.36 0.30 -7.36
N TYR A 57 9.00 -0.44 -6.31
CA TYR A 57 7.89 -1.38 -6.33
C TYR A 57 6.78 -0.86 -5.42
N TYR A 58 5.54 -1.07 -5.81
CA TYR A 58 4.40 -0.87 -4.92
C TYR A 58 4.40 -1.95 -3.86
N ARG A 59 4.01 -1.59 -2.63
CA ARG A 59 4.02 -2.52 -1.51
C ARG A 59 2.75 -2.37 -0.69
N PHE A 60 2.21 -3.50 -0.26
CA PHE A 60 0.93 -3.56 0.41
C PHE A 60 0.98 -4.53 1.57
N ILE A 61 0.43 -4.09 2.69
CA ILE A 61 0.12 -4.93 3.83
C ILE A 61 -1.09 -5.79 3.46
N ASP A 62 -0.99 -7.08 3.73
CA ASP A 62 -2.12 -8.01 3.64
C ASP A 62 -2.99 -7.86 4.90
N ALA A 63 -4.15 -7.23 4.72
CA ALA A 63 -5.09 -6.91 5.80
C ALA A 63 -5.67 -8.18 6.44
N ASP A 64 -5.96 -9.20 5.64
CA ASP A 64 -6.57 -10.44 6.13
C ASP A 64 -5.56 -11.27 6.93
N ALA A 65 -4.31 -11.33 6.48
CA ALA A 65 -3.22 -11.92 7.26
C ALA A 65 -2.98 -11.17 8.58
N PHE A 66 -3.14 -9.84 8.59
CA PHE A 66 -2.99 -9.03 9.81
C PHE A 66 -4.10 -9.33 10.82
N ILE A 67 -5.37 -9.34 10.39
CA ILE A 67 -6.53 -9.51 11.28
C ILE A 67 -6.68 -10.97 11.73
N HIS A 68 -6.66 -11.90 10.78
CA HIS A 68 -7.02 -13.30 11.01
C HIS A 68 -5.78 -14.16 11.23
N GLY A 69 -4.74 -13.94 10.42
CA GLY A 69 -3.48 -14.68 10.51
C GLY A 69 -2.55 -14.22 11.63
N ARG A 70 -2.87 -13.10 12.30
CA ARG A 70 -2.01 -12.44 13.29
C ARG A 70 -0.57 -12.29 12.82
N ALA A 71 -0.40 -11.89 11.56
CA ALA A 71 0.91 -11.68 10.95
C ALA A 71 0.92 -10.40 10.12
N LEU A 72 2.00 -9.63 10.25
CA LEU A 72 2.32 -8.59 9.28
C LEU A 72 2.94 -9.28 8.08
N ARG A 73 2.23 -9.28 6.95
CA ARG A 73 2.75 -9.68 5.64
C ARG A 73 2.74 -8.48 4.72
N ILE A 74 3.84 -8.28 4.02
CA ILE A 74 3.99 -7.21 3.03
C ILE A 74 4.31 -7.87 1.69
N TYR A 75 3.47 -7.58 0.71
CA TYR A 75 3.66 -7.99 -0.67
C TYR A 75 4.20 -6.83 -1.49
N GLU A 76 5.02 -7.11 -2.49
CA GLU A 76 5.52 -6.15 -3.47
C GLU A 76 5.14 -6.53 -4.90
N THR A 77 4.94 -5.53 -5.75
CA THR A 77 4.62 -5.70 -7.18
C THR A 77 5.09 -4.51 -8.00
N SER A 78 5.42 -4.74 -9.27
CA SER A 78 5.86 -3.69 -10.21
C SER A 78 4.69 -2.91 -10.84
N SER A 79 3.45 -3.35 -10.62
CA SER A 79 2.24 -2.77 -11.20
C SER A 79 1.15 -2.56 -10.14
N LEU A 80 0.06 -1.84 -10.47
CA LEU A 80 -1.09 -1.62 -9.59
C LEU A 80 -2.31 -2.45 -10.03
N PRO A 81 -2.34 -3.77 -9.76
CA PRO A 81 -3.40 -4.63 -10.25
C PRO A 81 -4.70 -4.65 -9.43
N TYR A 82 -4.69 -4.19 -8.16
CA TYR A 82 -5.83 -4.39 -7.24
C TYR A 82 -6.30 -3.09 -6.57
N PRO A 83 -7.58 -3.02 -6.15
CA PRO A 83 -8.02 -2.05 -5.16
C PRO A 83 -7.19 -2.17 -3.88
N TYR A 84 -6.78 -1.02 -3.32
CA TYR A 84 -6.07 -0.93 -2.07
C TYR A 84 -6.58 0.25 -1.26
N THR A 85 -6.49 0.15 0.07
CA THR A 85 -6.75 1.25 0.99
C THR A 85 -5.46 2.01 1.26
N VAL A 86 -5.54 3.33 1.41
CA VAL A 86 -4.39 4.19 1.72
C VAL A 86 -4.59 4.83 3.06
N ILE A 87 -3.57 4.77 3.91
CA ILE A 87 -3.45 5.58 5.11
C ILE A 87 -2.08 6.26 5.14
N SER A 88 -2.02 7.45 5.73
CA SER A 88 -0.77 8.15 5.97
C SER A 88 -0.40 8.12 7.44
N TYR A 89 0.88 7.94 7.72
CA TYR A 89 1.44 8.07 9.06
C TYR A 89 1.48 9.57 9.42
N VAL A 90 0.42 10.06 10.05
CA VAL A 90 0.32 11.48 10.49
C VAL A 90 0.69 11.71 11.95
N TRP A 91 0.97 10.64 12.70
CA TRP A 91 1.15 10.70 14.15
C TRP A 91 2.62 10.84 14.59
N PHE A 92 3.49 11.37 13.73
CA PHE A 92 4.82 11.79 14.16
C PHE A 92 4.69 13.00 15.11
N GLY A 93 5.27 12.89 16.31
CA GLY A 93 5.20 13.94 17.33
C GLY A 93 3.97 13.89 18.25
N LEU A 94 3.02 12.98 17.99
CA LEU A 94 1.98 12.65 18.96
C LEU A 94 2.51 11.56 19.89
N GLN A 95 2.60 11.86 21.18
CA GLN A 95 2.98 10.87 22.18
C GLN A 95 1.72 10.11 22.60
N ALA A 96 1.72 8.80 22.36
CA ALA A 96 0.76 7.91 22.99
C ALA A 96 1.23 7.61 24.42
N GLU A 97 0.26 7.38 25.31
CA GLU A 97 0.56 6.99 26.69
C GLU A 97 1.39 5.69 26.72
N PRO A 98 2.53 5.64 27.43
CA PRO A 98 3.40 4.46 27.44
C PRO A 98 2.67 3.17 27.85
N SER A 99 1.80 3.26 28.86
CA SER A 99 0.99 2.12 29.32
C SER A 99 0.04 1.60 28.25
N GLN A 100 -0.52 2.49 27.43
CA GLN A 100 -1.36 2.10 26.30
C GLN A 100 -0.54 1.40 25.22
N LEU A 101 0.65 1.92 24.89
CA LEU A 101 1.54 1.30 23.91
C LEU A 101 2.04 -0.08 24.36
N GLU A 102 2.33 -0.26 25.65
CA GLU A 102 2.71 -1.57 26.21
C GLU A 102 1.57 -2.59 26.07
N GLN A 103 0.33 -2.18 26.39
CA GLN A 103 -0.84 -3.03 26.29
C GLN A 103 -1.18 -3.38 24.84
N GLU A 104 -1.29 -2.37 23.98
CA GLU A 104 -1.73 -2.53 22.58
C GLU A 104 -0.63 -3.09 21.68
N GLY A 105 0.62 -2.81 22.01
CA GLY A 105 1.80 -3.17 21.25
C GLY A 105 2.08 -2.18 20.13
N SER A 106 3.37 -1.93 19.91
CA SER A 106 3.85 -1.04 18.87
C SER A 106 5.19 -1.51 18.33
N PHE A 107 5.63 -0.92 17.23
CA PHE A 107 6.94 -1.21 16.63
C PHE A 107 7.48 0.00 15.87
N HIS A 108 8.79 0.03 15.66
CA HIS A 108 9.46 1.04 14.84
C HIS A 108 9.77 0.50 13.44
N VAL A 109 10.00 1.41 12.50
CA VAL A 109 10.56 1.09 11.18
C VAL A 109 11.94 1.73 11.07
N PHE A 110 12.95 0.92 10.81
CA PHE A 110 14.32 1.37 10.59
C PHE A 110 14.38 2.31 9.40
N CYS A 111 15.08 3.44 9.56
CA CYS A 111 15.19 4.46 8.50
C CYS A 111 16.63 4.88 8.19
N GLY A 112 17.61 4.05 8.56
CA GLY A 112 19.02 4.26 8.28
C GLY A 112 19.76 4.93 9.42
N PHE A 113 20.99 5.36 9.13
CA PHE A 113 21.84 6.10 10.06
C PHE A 113 22.04 7.55 9.58
N ARG A 114 22.33 8.44 10.53
CA ARG A 114 22.84 9.79 10.29
C ARG A 114 24.33 9.73 9.97
N ASN A 115 24.89 10.87 9.53
CA ASN A 115 26.31 10.98 9.19
C ASN A 115 27.24 10.76 10.41
N ASP A 116 26.72 10.97 11.62
CA ASP A 116 27.41 10.73 12.89
C ASP A 116 27.34 9.27 13.36
N GLY A 117 26.73 8.37 12.58
CA GLY A 117 26.57 6.96 12.92
C GLY A 117 25.38 6.65 13.84
N THR A 118 24.62 7.65 14.28
CA THR A 118 23.41 7.42 15.10
C THR A 118 22.24 6.95 14.23
N ALA A 119 21.36 6.10 14.77
CA ALA A 119 20.18 5.66 14.04
C ALA A 119 19.25 6.85 13.77
N ARG A 120 18.67 6.88 12.57
CA ARG A 120 17.60 7.83 12.26
C ARG A 120 16.35 7.40 12.99
N GLU A 121 15.70 8.36 13.65
CA GLU A 121 14.44 8.19 14.36
C GLU A 121 13.35 9.04 13.68
N ASP A 122 13.36 9.06 12.34
CA ASP A 122 12.50 9.94 11.55
C ASP A 122 11.07 9.40 11.51
N GLY A 123 10.47 9.08 12.65
CA GLY A 123 9.17 8.41 12.75
C GLY A 123 9.00 7.83 14.15
N GLY A 124 7.84 8.06 14.74
CA GLY A 124 7.47 7.40 15.99
C GLY A 124 7.11 5.92 15.78
N GLN A 125 6.55 5.32 16.81
CA GLN A 125 6.07 3.95 16.75
C GLN A 125 4.79 3.83 15.93
N ILE A 126 4.65 2.72 15.21
CA ILE A 126 3.39 2.30 14.62
C ILE A 126 2.63 1.48 15.68
N SER A 127 1.46 1.96 16.09
CA SER A 127 0.57 1.19 16.96
C SER A 127 -0.02 0.01 16.19
N LEU A 128 0.10 -1.20 16.76
CA LEU A 128 -0.52 -2.40 16.20
C LEU A 128 -2.05 -2.27 16.20
N LYS A 129 -2.61 -1.57 17.19
CA LYS A 129 -4.06 -1.36 17.31
C LYS A 129 -4.61 -0.45 16.22
N VAL A 130 -3.92 0.66 15.96
CA VAL A 130 -4.30 1.56 14.86
C VAL A 130 -4.20 0.85 13.51
N LEU A 131 -3.14 0.08 13.31
CA LEU A 131 -2.97 -0.71 12.09
C LEU A 131 -4.05 -1.80 11.96
N GLU A 132 -4.45 -2.45 13.07
CA GLU A 132 -5.58 -3.39 13.11
C GLU A 132 -6.89 -2.74 12.62
N TYR A 133 -7.19 -1.52 13.07
CA TYR A 133 -8.38 -0.80 12.62
C TYR A 133 -8.33 -0.46 11.12
N ALA A 134 -7.18 -0.02 10.63
CA ALA A 134 -6.99 0.27 9.21
C ALA A 134 -7.13 -1.00 8.35
N CYS A 135 -6.56 -2.13 8.79
CA CYS A 135 -6.72 -3.41 8.12
C CYS A 135 -8.19 -3.86 8.11
N ARG A 136 -8.90 -3.74 9.24
CA ARG A 136 -10.35 -4.09 9.30
C ARG A 136 -11.17 -3.25 8.35
N TRP A 137 -10.88 -1.96 8.26
CA TRP A 137 -11.53 -1.08 7.30
C TRP A 137 -11.25 -1.51 5.85
N ALA A 138 -9.99 -1.79 5.53
CA ALA A 138 -9.59 -2.26 4.21
C ALA A 138 -10.33 -3.55 3.82
N SER A 139 -10.29 -4.57 4.70
CA SER A 139 -10.96 -5.86 4.47
C SER A 139 -12.48 -5.69 4.28
N ASN A 140 -13.14 -4.88 5.13
CA ASN A 140 -14.58 -4.61 5.02
C ASN A 140 -14.99 -3.78 3.80
N SER A 141 -14.06 -3.01 3.21
CA SER A 141 -14.32 -2.19 2.01
C SER A 141 -14.02 -2.93 0.71
N GLY A 142 -13.75 -4.25 0.77
CA GLY A 142 -13.47 -5.08 -0.40
C GLY A 142 -12.03 -4.99 -0.90
N SER A 143 -11.12 -4.51 -0.05
CA SER A 143 -9.70 -4.31 -0.34
C SER A 143 -8.84 -5.06 0.68
N SER A 144 -8.33 -6.24 0.33
CA SER A 144 -7.41 -6.99 1.21
C SER A 144 -6.02 -6.36 1.33
N TYR A 145 -5.74 -5.26 0.60
CA TYR A 145 -4.45 -4.57 0.59
C TYR A 145 -4.53 -3.19 1.24
N LEU A 146 -3.55 -2.88 2.09
CA LEU A 146 -3.38 -1.58 2.73
C LEU A 146 -1.99 -1.02 2.41
N TRP A 147 -1.94 0.23 1.96
CA TRP A 147 -0.70 1.00 1.82
C TRP A 147 -0.57 1.99 2.98
N LEU A 148 0.60 1.98 3.62
CA LEU A 148 0.99 2.90 4.69
C LEU A 148 2.37 3.45 4.37
N ASP A 149 2.49 4.76 4.16
CA ASP A 149 3.75 5.44 3.78
C ASP A 149 4.99 4.99 4.59
N ARG A 150 4.86 4.80 5.91
CA ARG A 150 5.99 4.44 6.76
C ARG A 150 6.47 3.01 6.54
N LEU A 151 5.57 2.10 6.22
CA LEU A 151 5.83 0.66 6.17
C LEU A 151 5.96 0.12 4.74
N CYS A 152 5.29 0.77 3.79
CA CYS A 152 5.27 0.39 2.36
C CYS A 152 6.34 1.13 1.53
N ILE A 153 6.97 2.17 2.08
CA ILE A 153 8.10 2.88 1.45
C ILE A 153 9.41 2.38 2.05
N LEU A 154 10.42 2.14 1.19
CA LEU A 154 11.76 1.80 1.63
C LEU A 154 12.45 3.01 2.27
N GLN A 155 12.41 3.07 3.61
CA GLN A 155 12.84 4.24 4.37
C GLN A 155 14.33 4.58 4.23
N THR A 156 15.16 3.61 3.87
CA THR A 156 16.60 3.77 3.65
C THR A 156 16.96 4.23 2.23
N SER A 157 15.98 4.41 1.34
CA SER A 157 16.22 4.84 -0.04
C SER A 157 15.54 6.16 -0.38
N LYS A 158 16.35 7.22 -0.59
CA LYS A 158 15.86 8.51 -1.10
C LYS A 158 15.14 8.37 -2.45
N GLN A 159 15.65 7.48 -3.32
CA GLN A 159 15.06 7.24 -4.64
C GLN A 159 13.70 6.56 -4.53
N ASP A 160 13.54 5.57 -3.64
CA ASP A 160 12.24 4.90 -3.44
C ASP A 160 11.21 5.88 -2.86
N LYS A 161 11.62 6.70 -1.88
CA LYS A 161 10.76 7.74 -1.30
C LYS A 161 10.19 8.67 -2.36
N VAL A 162 11.05 9.29 -3.16
CA VAL A 162 10.65 10.23 -4.24
C VAL A 162 9.80 9.56 -5.31
N TRP A 163 9.92 8.25 -5.50
CA TRP A 163 9.09 7.54 -6.46
C TRP A 163 7.69 7.23 -5.93
N GLN A 164 7.56 7.01 -4.62
CA GLN A 164 6.29 6.70 -3.96
C GLN A 164 5.46 7.96 -3.63
N ILE A 165 6.12 9.08 -3.31
CA ILE A 165 5.53 10.37 -2.91
C ILE A 165 6.31 11.54 -3.50
#